data_AF-A0A7S1SCW5-F1
#
_entry.id   AF-A0A7S1SCW5-F1
#
_cell.length_a   1.000
_cell.length_b   1.000
_cell.length_c   1.000
_cell.angle_alpha   90.00
_cell.angle_beta   90.00
_cell.angle_gamma   90.00
#
_symmetry.space_group_name_H-M   'P 1'
#
loop_
_entity.id
_entity.type
_entity.pdbx_description
1 polymer ?
#
loop_
_entity_poly.entity_id
_entity_poly.type
_entity_poly.pdbx_seq_one_letter_code
_entity_poly.pdbx_strand_id
1 'polypeptide(L)'
;MSVDSRQARRLPPLGRRQPSAPLTPQSLTSSPASPDDNELMGRGTVPFWDGRSPQSPSSCSSWSSGGSRGSRGGRWADPGACDALCLLILDDRRSSGAGQRRPLPPALYAENVAPFLRFDEPLPDMVYALGGRNQSRGPLDTVEMLDTWRGQWTACAPMPTRRAGSAAASLPDGRLVVIGGYDQRGIAEGLLGTCDVYDPFTQSWEKSGIPNLKRARWGHGCASLGGKIYVAGGCSLQPNAQPREAFMETLRCCEVYDPAENRWSMCAPLQIGRSGFRIVALEGDRYLAAVGGCDNVFGRAETQPTVELYDSVLGQWSLLETRLSQPRTTAAAVAIGGGDILVMGGAPSLSTTEIYHVAAAGRCGDEERGGSATSASMPEGRMGCQAAVIPLPKPGGAFPLTCRPSVVVVGGERCEEGGGDIPRVNQFASVPVYDIETGKWREDGIVPPMAGPRTAVALCVGKGRVTA
;
A
#
# COMPACT_ATOMS: atom_id res chain seq x y z
N MET A 1 -11.28 50.63 -40.10
CA MET A 1 -11.11 50.28 -41.52
C MET A 1 -11.37 48.80 -41.67
N SER A 2 -12.28 48.47 -42.57
CA SER A 2 -12.82 47.13 -42.86
C SER A 2 -11.91 46.39 -43.87
N VAL A 3 -12.22 45.11 -44.09
CA VAL A 3 -11.78 44.20 -45.18
C VAL A 3 -10.40 43.55 -44.90
N ASP A 4 -10.16 42.23 -45.00
CA ASP A 4 -10.75 41.22 -45.89
C ASP A 4 -10.72 39.78 -45.33
N SER A 5 -11.54 38.95 -45.97
CA SER A 5 -11.89 37.57 -45.70
C SER A 5 -11.38 36.63 -46.80
N ARG A 6 -11.35 35.33 -46.49
CA ARG A 6 -11.30 34.14 -47.39
C ARG A 6 -9.92 33.68 -47.88
N GLN A 7 -9.56 32.46 -47.48
CA GLN A 7 -9.40 31.34 -48.40
C GLN A 7 -9.48 29.99 -47.64
N ALA A 8 -10.65 29.37 -47.69
CA ALA A 8 -10.85 27.96 -47.33
C ALA A 8 -10.69 27.13 -48.62
N ARG A 9 -9.68 26.24 -48.66
CA ARG A 9 -9.53 25.27 -49.75
C ARG A 9 -10.35 24.01 -49.42
N ARG A 10 -11.31 23.71 -50.30
CA ARG A 10 -12.12 22.49 -50.32
C ARG A 10 -11.27 21.29 -50.76
N LEU A 11 -11.33 20.19 -50.02
CA LEU A 11 -10.88 18.87 -50.45
C LEU A 11 -12.09 18.06 -50.99
N PRO A 12 -11.93 17.22 -52.03
CA PRO A 12 -13.03 16.47 -52.64
C PRO A 12 -13.41 15.21 -51.83
N PRO A 13 -14.64 14.69 -52.00
CA PRO A 13 -15.17 13.60 -51.17
C PRO A 13 -14.74 12.24 -51.71
N LEU A 14 -14.22 11.36 -50.85
CA LEU A 14 -13.97 9.96 -51.18
C LEU A 14 -15.02 9.05 -50.53
N GLY A 15 -15.88 8.51 -51.40
CA GLY A 15 -16.40 7.13 -51.40
C GLY A 15 -16.93 6.51 -50.11
N ARG A 16 -18.26 6.49 -49.97
CA ARG A 16 -19.00 5.56 -49.11
C ARG A 16 -18.65 4.10 -49.47
N ARG A 17 -18.11 3.33 -48.52
CA ARG A 17 -18.23 1.86 -48.51
C ARG A 17 -19.36 1.47 -47.55
N GLN A 18 -20.30 0.68 -48.05
CA GLN A 18 -21.42 0.11 -47.30
C GLN A 18 -20.97 -0.99 -46.32
N PRO A 19 -21.76 -1.26 -45.26
CA PRO A 19 -21.42 -2.19 -44.19
C PRO A 19 -21.84 -3.63 -44.55
N SER A 20 -20.95 -4.60 -44.27
CA SER A 20 -21.30 -6.03 -44.26
C SER A 20 -21.90 -6.40 -42.89
N ALA A 21 -23.14 -6.90 -42.91
CA ALA A 21 -23.92 -7.36 -41.76
C ALA A 21 -23.71 -8.89 -41.50
N PRO A 22 -24.30 -9.51 -40.46
CA PRO A 22 -23.61 -10.33 -39.48
C PRO A 22 -23.73 -11.85 -39.72
N LEU A 23 -22.88 -12.64 -39.06
CA LEU A 23 -23.00 -14.11 -38.99
C LEU A 23 -23.00 -14.58 -37.53
N THR A 24 -24.16 -15.04 -37.07
CA THR A 24 -24.43 -16.06 -36.03
C THR A 24 -25.93 -16.39 -36.13
N PRO A 25 -26.45 -17.56 -35.68
CA PRO A 25 -25.86 -18.58 -34.79
C PRO A 25 -26.08 -20.03 -35.26
N GLN A 26 -25.39 -21.00 -34.64
CA GLN A 26 -25.95 -22.35 -34.49
C GLN A 26 -25.74 -22.85 -33.06
N SER A 27 -26.86 -23.17 -32.44
CA SER A 27 -27.05 -23.84 -31.16
C SER A 27 -27.61 -25.24 -31.43
N LEU A 28 -26.98 -26.30 -30.93
CA LEU A 28 -27.58 -27.61 -30.69
C LEU A 28 -26.87 -28.20 -29.46
N THR A 29 -27.48 -28.09 -28.27
CA THR A 29 -28.39 -29.05 -27.60
C THR A 29 -27.67 -30.20 -26.90
N SER A 30 -28.18 -30.44 -25.68
CA SER A 30 -27.74 -31.26 -24.56
C SER A 30 -27.99 -32.78 -24.66
N SER A 31 -27.10 -33.54 -23.98
CA SER A 31 -27.34 -34.76 -23.16
C SER A 31 -27.80 -36.07 -23.84
N PRO A 32 -27.57 -37.30 -23.28
CA PRO A 32 -27.37 -37.63 -21.86
C PRO A 32 -26.22 -38.61 -21.52
N ALA A 33 -25.99 -38.72 -20.21
CA ALA A 33 -25.12 -39.69 -19.56
C ALA A 33 -25.73 -41.11 -19.52
N SER A 34 -24.88 -42.10 -19.29
CA SER A 34 -25.23 -43.45 -18.83
C SER A 34 -24.20 -43.90 -17.77
N PRO A 35 -24.56 -44.82 -16.86
CA PRO A 35 -24.07 -44.84 -15.49
C PRO A 35 -23.09 -45.99 -15.17
N ASP A 36 -22.66 -46.00 -13.90
CA ASP A 36 -21.98 -47.09 -13.17
C ASP A 36 -20.47 -47.28 -13.51
N ASP A 37 -19.51 -47.48 -12.61
CA ASP A 37 -19.56 -48.00 -11.23
C ASP A 37 -18.28 -47.69 -10.41
N ASN A 38 -18.49 -47.48 -9.11
CA ASN A 38 -17.71 -47.87 -7.90
C ASN A 38 -16.19 -47.64 -7.68
N GLU A 39 -15.98 -46.92 -6.55
CA GLU A 39 -15.11 -47.22 -5.38
C GLU A 39 -13.59 -47.44 -5.53
N LEU A 40 -12.83 -46.54 -4.87
CA LEU A 40 -12.00 -46.90 -3.70
C LEU A 40 -11.43 -45.66 -2.97
N MET A 41 -11.94 -45.48 -1.75
CA MET A 41 -11.30 -45.04 -0.50
C MET A 41 -9.98 -44.24 -0.52
N GLY A 42 -10.01 -43.08 0.14
CA GLY A 42 -8.80 -42.38 0.61
C GLY A 42 -9.11 -41.10 1.40
N ARG A 43 -9.70 -41.23 2.59
CA ARG A 43 -9.94 -40.12 3.53
C ARG A 43 -8.61 -39.58 4.09
N GLY A 44 -8.39 -38.27 3.97
CA GLY A 44 -7.35 -37.53 4.67
C GLY A 44 -7.95 -36.28 5.32
N THR A 45 -8.44 -36.44 6.55
CA THR A 45 -8.96 -35.37 7.41
C THR A 45 -7.84 -34.53 8.02
N VAL A 46 -8.03 -33.22 7.97
CA VAL A 46 -7.36 -32.13 8.70
C VAL A 46 -7.36 -32.36 10.22
N PRO A 47 -6.25 -32.14 10.95
CA PRO A 47 -6.27 -32.19 12.41
C PRO A 47 -6.74 -30.86 13.02
N PHE A 48 -7.85 -30.97 13.74
CA PHE A 48 -8.41 -30.05 14.72
C PHE A 48 -7.48 -29.98 15.94
N TRP A 49 -7.11 -28.79 16.41
CA TRP A 49 -6.33 -28.59 17.64
C TRP A 49 -7.28 -28.47 18.84
N ASP A 50 -7.37 -29.52 19.65
CA ASP A 50 -8.06 -29.51 20.94
C ASP A 50 -7.09 -29.09 22.06
N GLY A 51 -7.51 -28.10 22.85
CA GLY A 51 -6.76 -27.56 23.97
C GLY A 51 -6.59 -28.57 25.11
N ARG A 52 -5.37 -29.07 25.30
CA ARG A 52 -4.91 -29.65 26.57
C ARG A 52 -3.49 -29.17 26.89
N SER A 53 -3.33 -28.69 28.13
CA SER A 53 -2.09 -28.22 28.73
C SER A 53 -0.98 -29.29 28.69
N PRO A 54 0.28 -28.94 28.38
CA PRO A 54 1.37 -29.91 28.50
C PRO A 54 1.85 -30.02 29.95
N GLN A 55 1.86 -31.26 30.44
CA GLN A 55 2.53 -31.67 31.67
C GLN A 55 4.05 -31.51 31.53
N SER A 56 4.70 -31.13 32.63
CA SER A 56 6.15 -31.00 32.80
C SER A 56 6.91 -32.30 32.45
N PRO A 57 8.03 -32.26 31.72
CA PRO A 57 8.96 -33.38 31.67
C PRO A 57 10.03 -33.22 32.75
N SER A 58 9.98 -34.13 33.71
CA SER A 58 11.11 -34.50 34.57
C SER A 58 12.09 -35.38 33.79
N SER A 59 13.37 -35.05 33.90
CA SER A 59 14.54 -35.95 34.01
C SER A 59 15.73 -35.48 33.16
N CYS A 60 16.79 -35.09 33.87
CA CYS A 60 18.16 -35.03 33.36
C CYS A 60 18.63 -36.45 33.01
N SER A 61 19.29 -36.62 31.87
CA SER A 61 20.34 -37.65 31.74
C SER A 61 21.44 -37.24 30.75
N SER A 62 22.64 -37.16 31.33
CA SER A 62 23.98 -37.44 30.78
C SER A 62 24.42 -36.86 29.43
N TRP A 63 25.36 -35.92 29.53
CA TRP A 63 26.37 -35.64 28.53
C TRP A 63 27.26 -36.86 28.26
N SER A 64 27.61 -37.08 26.98
CA SER A 64 28.80 -37.83 26.59
C SER A 64 29.61 -36.99 25.60
N SER A 65 30.86 -36.73 25.99
CA SER A 65 31.84 -35.91 25.28
C SER A 65 32.58 -36.73 24.23
N GLY A 66 32.44 -36.35 22.95
CA GLY A 66 33.31 -36.78 21.85
C GLY A 66 33.92 -35.55 21.16
N GLY A 67 35.21 -35.34 21.32
CA GLY A 67 35.91 -34.15 20.83
C GLY A 67 36.17 -34.16 19.32
N SER A 68 36.06 -32.99 18.71
CA SER A 68 36.82 -32.61 17.51
C SER A 68 37.09 -31.10 17.53
N ARG A 69 38.36 -30.74 17.49
CA ARG A 69 38.88 -29.37 17.45
C ARG A 69 38.72 -28.81 16.03
N GLY A 70 38.20 -27.59 15.90
CA GLY A 70 38.54 -26.70 14.78
C GLY A 70 37.44 -25.77 14.29
N SER A 71 37.29 -24.61 14.91
CA SER A 71 37.12 -23.29 14.25
C SER A 71 36.80 -22.23 15.30
N ARG A 72 37.76 -21.33 15.55
CA ARG A 72 37.55 -20.12 16.36
C ARG A 72 36.89 -19.06 15.47
N GLY A 73 35.57 -19.01 15.52
CA GLY A 73 34.74 -17.88 15.12
C GLY A 73 33.47 -17.95 15.97
N GLY A 74 33.44 -17.23 17.08
CA GLY A 74 32.44 -17.40 18.14
C GLY A 74 31.01 -17.16 17.64
N ARG A 75 30.31 -18.22 17.27
CA ARG A 75 28.85 -18.28 17.27
C ARG A 75 28.39 -18.43 18.71
N TRP A 76 28.36 -17.32 19.47
CA TRP A 76 27.64 -17.26 20.74
C TRP A 76 26.20 -16.82 20.45
N ALA A 77 25.45 -17.71 19.83
CA ALA A 77 24.00 -17.72 19.88
C ALA A 77 23.64 -19.21 19.88
N ASP A 78 23.58 -19.78 21.07
CA ASP A 78 23.03 -21.11 21.24
C ASP A 78 21.55 -21.05 20.81
N PRO A 79 21.10 -21.86 19.83
CA PRO A 79 19.70 -21.86 19.40
C PRO A 79 18.74 -22.09 20.58
N GLY A 80 19.14 -22.93 21.54
CA GLY A 80 18.37 -23.17 22.77
C GLY A 80 18.22 -21.92 23.65
N ALA A 81 19.25 -21.07 23.74
CA ALA A 81 19.18 -19.80 24.45
C ALA A 81 18.26 -18.78 23.74
N CYS A 82 18.28 -18.74 22.40
CA CYS A 82 17.39 -17.88 21.62
C CYS A 82 15.93 -18.31 21.76
N ASP A 83 15.65 -19.62 21.65
CA ASP A 83 14.32 -20.19 21.87
C ASP A 83 13.84 -19.97 23.30
N ALA A 84 14.70 -20.15 24.29
CA ALA A 84 14.38 -19.88 25.68
C ALA A 84 14.06 -18.40 25.94
N LEU A 85 14.79 -17.46 25.32
CA LEU A 85 14.53 -16.02 25.41
C LEU A 85 13.23 -15.63 24.69
N CYS A 86 12.95 -16.19 23.52
CA CYS A 86 11.68 -16.03 22.82
C CYS A 86 10.50 -16.56 23.64
N LEU A 87 10.63 -17.74 24.25
CA LEU A 87 9.63 -18.31 25.14
C LEU A 87 9.43 -17.47 26.40
N LEU A 88 10.51 -16.91 26.97
CA LEU A 88 10.42 -16.02 28.13
C LEU A 88 9.68 -14.71 27.81
N ILE A 89 9.93 -14.14 26.63
CA ILE A 89 9.21 -12.96 26.11
C ILE A 89 7.73 -13.28 25.86
N LEU A 90 7.43 -14.45 25.30
CA LEU A 90 6.05 -14.90 25.06
C LEU A 90 5.30 -15.18 26.38
N ASP A 91 5.99 -15.75 27.38
CA ASP A 91 5.44 -16.03 28.71
C ASP A 91 5.18 -14.74 29.51
N ASP A 92 6.08 -13.75 29.40
CA ASP A 92 5.88 -12.40 29.95
C ASP A 92 4.64 -11.71 29.35
N ARG A 93 4.44 -11.85 28.03
CA ARG A 93 3.28 -11.33 27.31
C ARG A 93 1.96 -12.05 27.63
N ARG A 94 2.01 -13.32 28.05
CA ARG A 94 0.83 -14.14 28.41
C ARG A 94 0.39 -13.96 29.87
N SER A 95 1.27 -13.45 30.73
CA SER A 95 1.05 -13.32 32.18
C SER A 95 0.25 -12.08 32.59
N SER A 96 -0.81 -11.73 31.86
CA SER A 96 -1.75 -10.65 32.18
C SER A 96 -2.87 -11.07 33.16
N GLY A 97 -2.73 -12.21 33.84
CA GLY A 97 -3.63 -12.72 34.88
C GLY A 97 -3.05 -12.66 36.30
N ALA A 98 -3.93 -12.72 37.30
CA ALA A 98 -3.73 -12.37 38.73
C ALA A 98 -2.73 -13.22 39.57
N GLY A 99 -1.62 -13.69 39.01
CA GLY A 99 -0.54 -14.41 39.72
C GLY A 99 0.84 -13.99 39.21
N GLN A 100 1.37 -12.91 39.78
CA GLN A 100 2.46 -12.09 39.24
C GLN A 100 3.84 -12.76 39.17
N ARG A 101 4.43 -12.85 37.96
CA ARG A 101 5.86 -12.51 37.77
C ARG A 101 5.95 -11.03 37.39
N ARG A 102 6.98 -10.33 37.89
CA ARG A 102 7.26 -8.96 37.47
C ARG A 102 7.76 -8.98 36.02
N PRO A 103 7.24 -8.12 35.14
CA PRO A 103 7.74 -8.03 33.78
C PRO A 103 9.22 -7.65 33.79
N LEU A 104 10.00 -8.24 32.88
CA LEU A 104 11.41 -7.92 32.83
C LEU A 104 11.61 -6.42 32.52
N PRO A 105 12.69 -5.80 33.03
CA PRO A 105 12.98 -4.40 32.75
C PRO A 105 13.09 -4.14 31.23
N PRO A 106 12.53 -3.05 30.70
CA PRO A 106 12.64 -2.68 29.28
C PRO A 106 14.09 -2.64 28.75
N ALA A 107 15.04 -2.22 29.59
CA ALA A 107 16.47 -2.21 29.26
C ALA A 107 17.04 -3.64 29.06
N LEU A 108 16.48 -4.65 29.73
CA LEU A 108 16.88 -6.04 29.52
C LEU A 108 16.46 -6.52 28.13
N TYR A 109 15.29 -6.09 27.65
CA TYR A 109 14.80 -6.38 26.31
C TYR A 109 15.57 -5.60 25.23
N ALA A 110 15.56 -4.27 25.28
CA ALA A 110 16.05 -3.43 24.20
C ALA A 110 17.60 -3.38 24.11
N GLU A 111 18.29 -3.42 25.25
CA GLU A 111 19.74 -3.21 25.31
C GLU A 111 20.53 -4.51 25.45
N ASN A 112 19.94 -5.56 26.05
CA ASN A 112 20.69 -6.77 26.44
C ASN A 112 20.23 -8.06 25.77
N VAL A 113 19.03 -8.12 25.18
CA VAL A 113 18.48 -9.33 24.54
C VAL A 113 18.18 -9.09 23.06
N ALA A 114 17.45 -8.03 22.73
CA ALA A 114 17.07 -7.69 21.36
C ALA A 114 18.25 -7.53 20.38
N PRO A 115 19.43 -7.01 20.77
CA PRO A 115 20.60 -6.99 19.89
C PRO A 115 21.15 -8.39 19.56
N PHE A 116 20.84 -9.40 20.37
CA PHE A 116 21.30 -10.78 20.20
C PHE A 116 20.23 -11.69 19.55
N LEU A 117 18.97 -11.26 19.52
CA LEU A 117 17.90 -11.95 18.80
C LEU A 117 18.12 -11.77 17.30
N ARG A 118 18.51 -12.86 16.63
CA ARG A 118 18.54 -12.93 15.17
C ARG A 118 17.22 -13.52 14.71
N PHE A 119 16.50 -12.74 13.90
CA PHE A 119 15.36 -13.25 13.17
C PHE A 119 15.88 -13.77 11.84
N ASP A 120 15.83 -15.08 11.65
CA ASP A 120 16.20 -15.70 10.38
C ASP A 120 15.19 -15.37 9.28
N GLU A 121 13.97 -14.97 9.67
CA GLU A 121 12.88 -14.60 8.77
C GLU A 121 12.58 -13.08 8.80
N PRO A 122 12.13 -12.49 7.67
CA PRO A 122 11.59 -11.14 7.62
C PRO A 122 10.43 -10.93 8.60
N LEU A 123 10.52 -9.87 9.40
CA LEU A 123 9.50 -9.46 10.36
C LEU A 123 8.38 -8.65 9.68
N PRO A 124 7.14 -8.71 10.17
CA PRO A 124 6.03 -7.93 9.63
C PRO A 124 6.14 -6.44 9.99
N ASP A 125 5.15 -5.66 9.54
CA ASP A 125 4.93 -4.26 9.92
C ASP A 125 6.09 -3.30 9.60
N MET A 126 6.88 -3.62 8.58
CA MET A 126 7.93 -2.72 8.07
C MET A 126 7.33 -1.77 7.03
N VAL A 127 7.64 -0.48 7.13
CA VAL A 127 7.12 0.54 6.18
C VAL A 127 8.16 0.81 5.11
N TYR A 128 7.81 0.57 3.85
CA TYR A 128 8.69 0.84 2.71
C TYR A 128 8.27 2.10 1.97
N ALA A 129 9.20 3.05 1.85
CA ALA A 129 9.08 4.27 1.06
C ALA A 129 9.89 4.10 -0.24
N LEU A 130 9.20 3.83 -1.35
CA LEU A 130 9.81 3.47 -2.63
C LEU A 130 9.66 4.60 -3.65
N GLY A 131 10.79 5.00 -4.27
CA GLY A 131 10.83 6.00 -5.32
C GLY A 131 10.35 7.37 -4.85
N GLY A 132 9.53 8.02 -5.67
CA GLY A 132 9.07 9.39 -5.46
C GLY A 132 9.85 10.39 -6.30
N ARG A 133 9.51 11.66 -6.14
CA ARG A 133 10.12 12.77 -6.88
C ARG A 133 10.82 13.71 -5.91
N ASN A 134 12.10 13.95 -6.17
CA ASN A 134 12.82 15.06 -5.58
C ASN A 134 12.87 16.25 -6.56
N GLN A 135 12.73 17.47 -6.08
CA GLN A 135 12.71 18.67 -6.93
C GLN A 135 13.98 18.83 -7.79
N SER A 136 15.15 18.51 -7.23
CA SER A 136 16.44 18.66 -7.92
C SER A 136 16.84 17.45 -8.76
N ARG A 137 16.42 16.24 -8.36
CA ARG A 137 16.84 14.98 -9.00
C ARG A 137 15.78 14.34 -9.90
N GLY A 138 14.55 14.85 -9.88
CA GLY A 138 13.42 14.22 -10.55
C GLY A 138 13.00 12.91 -9.89
N PRO A 139 12.45 11.95 -10.64
CA PRO A 139 12.10 10.61 -10.16
C PRO A 139 13.30 9.86 -9.55
N LEU A 140 13.03 9.15 -8.46
CA LEU A 140 14.03 8.43 -7.67
C LEU A 140 13.87 6.91 -7.81
N ASP A 141 14.97 6.21 -7.63
CA ASP A 141 15.09 4.77 -7.44
C ASP A 141 15.34 4.40 -5.97
N THR A 142 15.40 5.39 -5.09
CA THR A 142 15.69 5.21 -3.67
C THR A 142 14.60 4.41 -2.98
N VAL A 143 15.01 3.48 -2.12
CA VAL A 143 14.13 2.65 -1.30
C VAL A 143 14.63 2.75 0.13
N GLU A 144 13.75 3.14 1.03
CA GLU A 144 14.02 3.16 2.46
C GLU A 144 12.94 2.34 3.18
N MET A 145 13.36 1.58 4.17
CA MET A 145 12.49 0.79 5.04
C MET A 145 12.59 1.34 6.47
N LEU A 146 11.46 1.73 7.05
CA LEU A 146 11.37 1.98 8.49
C LEU A 146 11.36 0.62 9.20
N ASP A 147 12.46 0.31 9.87
CA ASP A 147 12.58 -0.82 10.77
C ASP A 147 11.76 -0.53 12.03
N THR A 148 10.58 -1.14 12.15
CA THR A 148 9.69 -0.98 13.31
C THR A 148 10.11 -1.79 14.52
N TRP A 149 11.22 -2.54 14.44
CA TRP A 149 11.88 -3.16 15.58
C TRP A 149 12.89 -2.24 16.24
N ARG A 150 13.50 -1.32 15.47
CA ARG A 150 14.54 -0.40 15.94
C ARG A 150 14.15 1.07 15.92
N GLY A 151 13.09 1.42 15.19
CA GLY A 151 12.68 2.81 14.99
C GLY A 151 13.61 3.61 14.09
N GLN A 152 14.19 2.98 13.06
CA GLN A 152 15.16 3.64 12.19
C GLN A 152 14.91 3.34 10.71
N TRP A 153 15.14 4.34 9.86
CA TRP A 153 15.15 4.14 8.40
C TRP A 153 16.44 3.43 7.98
N THR A 154 16.28 2.36 7.20
CA THR A 154 17.39 1.62 6.59
C THR A 154 17.30 1.74 5.08
N ALA A 155 18.43 2.00 4.43
CA ALA A 155 18.51 1.99 2.97
C ALA A 155 18.40 0.54 2.43
N CYS A 156 17.55 0.33 1.44
CA CYS A 156 17.44 -0.95 0.74
C CYS A 156 18.09 -0.89 -0.64
N ALA A 157 18.15 -2.03 -1.33
CA ALA A 157 18.59 -2.07 -2.72
C ALA A 157 17.73 -1.09 -3.57
N PRO A 158 18.36 -0.21 -4.38
CA PRO A 158 17.62 0.74 -5.20
C PRO A 158 16.80 0.03 -6.28
N MET A 159 15.66 0.61 -6.65
CA MET A 159 14.81 0.11 -7.73
C MET A 159 15.56 0.04 -9.06
N PRO A 160 15.28 -0.96 -9.92
CA PRO A 160 15.84 -1.02 -11.27
C PRO A 160 15.43 0.19 -12.13
N THR A 161 14.21 0.70 -11.91
CA THR A 161 13.64 1.84 -12.61
C THR A 161 13.35 2.97 -11.64
N ARG A 162 13.76 4.20 -11.98
CA ARG A 162 13.36 5.42 -11.24
C ARG A 162 11.88 5.67 -11.46
N ARG A 163 11.11 5.88 -10.39
CA ARG A 163 9.64 6.02 -10.47
C ARG A 163 9.15 7.15 -9.56
N ALA A 164 8.23 7.95 -10.08
CA ALA A 164 7.40 8.85 -9.28
C ALA A 164 5.91 8.65 -9.65
N GLY A 165 5.02 8.88 -8.69
CA GLY A 165 3.57 8.69 -8.90
C GLY A 165 3.17 7.24 -9.19
N SER A 166 4.03 6.29 -8.81
CA SER A 166 3.75 4.86 -8.76
C SER A 166 2.98 4.51 -7.50
N ALA A 167 2.49 3.27 -7.43
CA ALA A 167 1.91 2.70 -6.21
C ALA A 167 2.65 1.43 -5.81
N ALA A 168 2.50 0.99 -4.57
CA ALA A 168 3.11 -0.23 -4.07
C ALA A 168 2.10 -1.06 -3.27
N ALA A 169 2.30 -2.37 -3.28
CA ALA A 169 1.48 -3.31 -2.52
C ALA A 169 2.31 -4.54 -2.11
N SER A 170 1.85 -5.22 -1.06
CA SER A 170 2.43 -6.48 -0.59
C SER A 170 1.70 -7.65 -1.23
N LEU A 171 2.48 -8.60 -1.74
CA LEU A 171 2.01 -9.88 -2.27
C LEU A 171 1.77 -10.89 -1.13
N PRO A 172 0.93 -11.92 -1.33
CA PRO A 172 0.63 -12.92 -0.31
C PRO A 172 1.85 -13.69 0.20
N ASP A 173 2.89 -13.82 -0.61
CA ASP A 173 4.16 -14.47 -0.26
C ASP A 173 5.11 -13.56 0.53
N GLY A 174 4.75 -12.29 0.74
CA GLY A 174 5.56 -11.30 1.46
C GLY A 174 6.49 -10.47 0.60
N ARG A 175 6.56 -10.72 -0.72
CA ARG A 175 7.25 -9.83 -1.67
C ARG A 175 6.48 -8.53 -1.84
N LEU A 176 7.16 -7.49 -2.28
CA LEU A 176 6.58 -6.16 -2.53
C LEU A 176 6.60 -5.90 -4.03
N VAL A 177 5.53 -5.31 -4.57
CA VAL A 177 5.48 -4.88 -5.96
C VAL A 177 5.32 -3.37 -6.06
N VAL A 178 6.08 -2.74 -6.95
CA VAL A 178 5.94 -1.32 -7.32
C VAL A 178 5.41 -1.24 -8.74
N ILE A 179 4.30 -0.51 -8.92
CA ILE A 179 3.48 -0.56 -10.12
C ILE A 179 3.40 0.82 -10.76
N GLY A 180 3.68 0.87 -12.06
CA GLY A 180 3.49 2.06 -12.90
C GLY A 180 4.31 3.28 -12.46
N GLY A 181 3.70 4.46 -12.59
CA GLY A 181 4.36 5.76 -12.38
C GLY A 181 5.01 6.29 -13.66
N TYR A 182 5.99 7.16 -13.51
CA TYR A 182 6.80 7.65 -14.62
C TYR A 182 8.28 7.75 -14.25
N ASP A 183 9.16 7.59 -15.24
CA ASP A 183 10.61 7.70 -15.12
C ASP A 183 11.12 9.12 -15.41
N GLN A 184 12.44 9.27 -15.43
CA GLN A 184 13.15 10.54 -15.67
C GLN A 184 12.78 11.27 -16.99
N ARG A 185 12.21 10.57 -17.97
CA ARG A 185 11.68 11.16 -19.22
C ARG A 185 10.32 11.83 -19.03
N GLY A 186 9.74 11.76 -17.82
CA GLY A 186 8.50 12.42 -17.45
C GLY A 186 7.24 11.71 -17.93
N ILE A 187 6.08 12.31 -17.68
CA ILE A 187 4.76 11.69 -17.95
C ILE A 187 4.43 11.54 -19.44
N ALA A 188 5.11 12.26 -20.33
CA ALA A 188 4.85 12.25 -21.76
C ALA A 188 5.57 11.09 -22.49
N GLU A 189 6.82 10.80 -22.13
CA GLU A 189 7.66 9.79 -22.80
C GLU A 189 8.10 8.65 -21.89
N GLY A 190 8.08 8.88 -20.58
CA GLY A 190 8.54 7.95 -19.54
C GLY A 190 7.41 7.34 -18.73
N LEU A 191 6.18 7.31 -19.24
CA LEU A 191 5.05 6.70 -18.53
C LEU A 191 5.21 5.17 -18.46
N LEU A 192 5.07 4.60 -17.27
CA LEU A 192 5.38 3.20 -17.02
C LEU A 192 4.10 2.37 -16.84
N GLY A 193 4.07 1.21 -17.51
CA GLY A 193 3.17 0.09 -17.19
C GLY A 193 3.92 -1.07 -16.52
N THR A 194 5.23 -0.96 -16.34
CA THR A 194 6.08 -1.99 -15.76
C THR A 194 5.88 -2.13 -14.26
N CYS A 195 6.12 -3.33 -13.76
CA CYS A 195 6.00 -3.69 -12.35
C CYS A 195 7.32 -4.30 -11.86
N ASP A 196 7.95 -3.68 -10.86
CA ASP A 196 9.17 -4.22 -10.24
C ASP A 196 8.82 -4.95 -8.96
N VAL A 197 9.43 -6.11 -8.70
CA VAL A 197 9.20 -6.90 -7.49
C VAL A 197 10.45 -6.92 -6.63
N TYR A 198 10.29 -6.58 -5.36
CA TYR A 198 11.33 -6.65 -4.34
C TYR A 198 11.04 -7.82 -3.41
N ASP A 199 12.05 -8.63 -3.15
CA ASP A 199 11.99 -9.71 -2.18
C ASP A 199 12.71 -9.28 -0.89
N PRO A 200 11.97 -9.06 0.22
CA PRO A 200 12.55 -8.71 1.51
C PRO A 200 13.46 -9.80 2.12
N PHE A 201 13.32 -11.05 1.71
CA PHE A 201 14.13 -12.17 2.21
C PHE A 201 15.54 -12.12 1.62
N THR A 202 15.64 -12.06 0.28
CA THR A 202 16.93 -11.90 -0.42
C THR A 202 17.44 -10.46 -0.44
N GLN A 203 16.62 -9.49 -0.03
CA GLN A 203 16.90 -8.06 -0.07
C GLN A 203 17.28 -7.57 -1.48
N SER A 204 16.61 -8.12 -2.49
CA SER A 204 16.97 -7.90 -3.89
C SER A 204 15.73 -7.74 -4.78
N TRP A 205 15.93 -7.09 -5.93
CA TRP A 205 14.91 -6.94 -6.96
C TRP A 205 14.93 -8.12 -7.91
N GLU A 206 13.76 -8.63 -8.25
CA GLU A 206 13.62 -9.73 -9.19
C GLU A 206 13.94 -9.29 -10.62
N LYS A 207 14.71 -10.12 -11.33
CA LYS A 207 15.14 -9.81 -12.70
C LYS A 207 13.99 -9.79 -13.72
N SER A 208 12.96 -10.60 -13.50
CA SER A 208 11.86 -10.79 -14.47
C SER A 208 10.60 -9.98 -14.14
N GLY A 209 10.49 -9.43 -12.92
CA GLY A 209 9.29 -8.75 -12.43
C GLY A 209 8.01 -9.60 -12.56
N ILE A 210 6.87 -8.92 -12.63
CA ILE A 210 5.57 -9.51 -13.01
C ILE A 210 5.08 -8.86 -14.31
N PRO A 211 4.06 -9.42 -15.00
CA PRO A 211 3.52 -8.81 -16.20
C PRO A 211 3.15 -7.34 -16.02
N ASN A 212 3.30 -6.59 -17.10
CA ASN A 212 2.98 -5.17 -17.14
C ASN A 212 1.47 -4.94 -17.09
N LEU A 213 1.07 -3.78 -16.58
CA LEU A 213 -0.28 -3.27 -16.76
C LEU A 213 -0.61 -3.16 -18.26
N LYS A 214 -1.88 -3.38 -18.61
CA LYS A 214 -2.38 -3.15 -19.96
C LYS A 214 -2.31 -1.68 -20.36
N ARG A 215 -2.46 -0.79 -19.37
CA ARG A 215 -2.32 0.65 -19.55
C ARG A 215 -1.30 1.22 -18.57
N ALA A 216 -0.20 1.74 -19.12
CA ALA A 216 0.77 2.54 -18.39
C ALA A 216 0.07 3.74 -17.74
N ARG A 217 0.37 4.01 -16.46
CA ARG A 217 -0.40 4.98 -15.67
C ARG A 217 0.37 5.52 -14.47
N TRP A 218 0.05 6.75 -14.08
CA TRP A 218 0.54 7.39 -12.85
C TRP A 218 -0.60 7.99 -12.05
N GLY A 219 -0.39 8.23 -10.75
CA GLY A 219 -1.42 8.80 -9.87
C GLY A 219 -2.65 7.91 -9.66
N HIS A 220 -2.51 6.61 -9.92
CA HIS A 220 -3.54 5.60 -9.71
C HIS A 220 -3.58 5.17 -8.24
N GLY A 221 -4.72 4.62 -7.81
CA GLY A 221 -4.81 3.95 -6.52
C GLY A 221 -4.43 2.48 -6.63
N CYS A 222 -3.91 1.91 -5.54
CA CYS A 222 -3.53 0.49 -5.45
C CYS A 222 -3.82 -0.03 -4.05
N ALA A 223 -4.37 -1.25 -3.94
CA ALA A 223 -4.53 -1.95 -2.68
C ALA A 223 -4.60 -3.46 -2.89
N SER A 224 -4.25 -4.23 -1.85
CA SER A 224 -4.44 -5.68 -1.82
C SER A 224 -5.82 -6.03 -1.26
N LEU A 225 -6.47 -7.04 -1.84
CA LEU A 225 -7.76 -7.60 -1.38
C LEU A 225 -7.88 -9.04 -1.89
N GLY A 226 -8.26 -9.99 -1.04
CA GLY A 226 -8.45 -11.39 -1.40
C GLY A 226 -7.18 -12.06 -1.91
N GLY A 227 -6.01 -11.62 -1.44
CA GLY A 227 -4.71 -12.05 -1.96
C GLY A 227 -4.38 -11.57 -3.38
N LYS A 228 -5.19 -10.68 -3.96
CA LYS A 228 -4.97 -10.05 -5.27
C LYS A 228 -4.61 -8.58 -5.10
N ILE A 229 -4.06 -7.97 -6.14
CA ILE A 229 -3.71 -6.54 -6.14
C ILE A 229 -4.61 -5.81 -7.13
N TYR A 230 -5.33 -4.81 -6.65
CA TYR A 230 -6.22 -3.98 -7.45
C TYR A 230 -5.56 -2.64 -7.74
N VAL A 231 -5.56 -2.26 -9.01
CA VAL A 231 -5.09 -0.96 -9.50
C VAL A 231 -6.24 -0.27 -10.21
N ALA A 232 -6.62 0.93 -9.75
CA ALA A 232 -7.73 1.68 -10.34
C ALA A 232 -7.33 3.09 -10.74
N GLY A 233 -7.94 3.59 -11.81
CA GLY A 233 -7.80 4.96 -12.26
C GLY A 233 -6.37 5.37 -12.61
N GLY A 234 -6.02 6.61 -12.27
CA GLY A 234 -4.79 7.30 -12.65
C GLY A 234 -4.92 8.03 -13.98
N CYS A 235 -3.79 8.52 -14.50
CA CYS A 235 -3.71 9.14 -15.81
C CYS A 235 -2.86 8.30 -16.76
N SER A 236 -3.31 8.17 -18.01
CA SER A 236 -2.60 7.51 -19.09
C SER A 236 -2.61 8.38 -20.33
N LEU A 237 -1.65 8.17 -21.23
CA LEU A 237 -1.77 8.65 -22.60
C LEU A 237 -3.02 8.02 -23.25
N GLN A 238 -3.74 8.82 -24.06
CA GLN A 238 -4.83 8.31 -24.87
C GLN A 238 -4.31 7.29 -25.90
N PRO A 239 -5.09 6.23 -26.21
CA PRO A 239 -4.73 5.31 -27.28
C PRO A 239 -4.49 6.07 -28.59
N ASN A 240 -3.37 5.81 -29.27
CA ASN A 240 -2.94 6.46 -30.51
C ASN A 240 -2.55 7.95 -30.40
N ALA A 241 -2.31 8.48 -29.19
CA ALA A 241 -1.75 9.82 -29.03
C ALA A 241 -0.41 9.93 -29.77
N GLN A 242 -0.28 10.95 -30.63
CA GLN A 242 0.99 11.24 -31.28
C GLN A 242 1.99 11.77 -30.24
N PRO A 243 3.30 11.47 -30.35
CA PRO A 243 4.30 11.87 -29.36
C PRO A 243 4.34 13.37 -29.06
N ARG A 244 3.91 14.21 -30.01
CA ARG A 244 3.92 15.68 -29.89
C ARG A 244 2.66 16.27 -29.26
N GLU A 245 1.60 15.48 -29.08
CA GLU A 245 0.30 15.99 -28.64
C GLU A 245 -0.06 15.56 -27.21
N ALA A 246 0.66 14.60 -26.61
CA ALA A 246 0.63 14.22 -25.18
C ALA A 246 -0.74 14.36 -24.49
N PHE A 247 -1.84 14.02 -25.18
CA PHE A 247 -3.17 14.10 -24.61
C PHE A 247 -3.31 12.98 -23.59
N MET A 248 -3.26 13.34 -22.33
CA MET A 248 -3.51 12.44 -21.22
C MET A 248 -5.02 12.37 -20.95
N GLU A 249 -5.49 11.22 -20.51
CA GLU A 249 -6.84 11.02 -20.01
C GLU A 249 -6.80 10.50 -18.58
N THR A 250 -7.79 10.92 -17.79
CA THR A 250 -8.07 10.33 -16.47
C THR A 250 -8.83 9.03 -16.66
N LEU A 251 -8.32 7.95 -16.08
CA LEU A 251 -8.86 6.62 -16.24
C LEU A 251 -9.98 6.33 -15.25
N ARG A 252 -10.98 5.61 -15.75
CA ARG A 252 -11.92 4.84 -14.92
C ARG A 252 -11.56 3.36 -14.79
N CYS A 253 -10.71 2.87 -15.69
CA CYS A 253 -10.46 1.43 -15.80
C CYS A 253 -9.62 0.89 -14.65
N CYS A 254 -10.00 -0.31 -14.21
CA CYS A 254 -9.35 -1.03 -13.13
C CYS A 254 -8.72 -2.32 -13.65
N GLU A 255 -7.57 -2.68 -13.12
CA GLU A 255 -6.88 -3.92 -13.38
C GLU A 255 -6.66 -4.66 -12.06
N VAL A 256 -6.81 -5.98 -12.07
CA VAL A 256 -6.52 -6.85 -10.93
C VAL A 256 -5.41 -7.83 -11.31
N TYR A 257 -4.37 -7.90 -10.50
CA TYR A 257 -3.32 -8.88 -10.61
C TYR A 257 -3.65 -10.08 -9.73
N ASP A 258 -3.65 -11.25 -10.35
CA ASP A 258 -3.76 -12.53 -9.66
C ASP A 258 -2.38 -13.18 -9.56
N PRO A 259 -1.77 -13.24 -8.35
CA PRO A 259 -0.48 -13.90 -8.16
C PRO A 259 -0.51 -15.40 -8.50
N ALA A 260 -1.65 -16.07 -8.36
CA ALA A 260 -1.77 -17.50 -8.65
C ALA A 260 -1.69 -17.79 -10.16
N GLU A 261 -2.22 -16.87 -10.98
CA GLU A 261 -2.18 -16.97 -12.44
C GLU A 261 -1.02 -16.19 -13.06
N ASN A 262 -0.31 -15.39 -12.25
CA ASN A 262 0.67 -14.41 -12.70
C ASN A 262 0.14 -13.57 -13.87
N ARG A 263 -1.03 -12.94 -13.70
CA ARG A 263 -1.73 -12.25 -14.79
C ARG A 263 -2.53 -11.03 -14.33
N TRP A 264 -2.52 -9.98 -15.15
CA TRP A 264 -3.44 -8.85 -15.05
C TRP A 264 -4.73 -9.08 -15.84
N SER A 265 -5.86 -8.88 -15.19
CA SER A 265 -7.19 -8.93 -15.78
C SER A 265 -7.91 -7.59 -15.59
N MET A 266 -8.79 -7.24 -16.53
CA MET A 266 -9.66 -6.06 -16.31
C MET A 266 -10.72 -6.44 -15.28
N CYS A 267 -11.05 -5.52 -14.38
CA CYS A 267 -12.19 -5.64 -13.47
C CYS A 267 -13.12 -4.43 -13.60
N ALA A 268 -14.17 -4.39 -12.79
CA ALA A 268 -15.18 -3.33 -12.88
C ALA A 268 -14.53 -1.93 -12.81
N PRO A 269 -14.89 -1.02 -13.73
CA PRO A 269 -14.36 0.32 -13.73
C PRO A 269 -14.95 1.13 -12.56
N LEU A 270 -14.22 2.18 -12.15
CA LEU A 270 -14.78 3.26 -11.34
C LEU A 270 -15.96 3.91 -12.06
N GLN A 271 -16.89 4.47 -11.29
CA GLN A 271 -18.00 5.29 -11.79
C GLN A 271 -17.49 6.63 -12.31
N ILE A 272 -16.47 7.20 -11.65
CA ILE A 272 -15.83 8.46 -12.03
C ILE A 272 -14.36 8.17 -12.33
N GLY A 273 -13.83 8.73 -13.44
CA GLY A 273 -12.39 8.68 -13.69
C GLY A 273 -11.67 9.45 -12.59
N ARG A 274 -10.62 8.89 -11.98
CA ARG A 274 -9.92 9.54 -10.85
C ARG A 274 -8.42 9.45 -11.00
N SER A 275 -7.71 10.54 -10.70
CA SER A 275 -6.26 10.57 -10.50
C SER A 275 -5.90 11.30 -9.21
N GLY A 276 -4.75 10.97 -8.62
CA GLY A 276 -4.30 11.54 -7.35
C GLY A 276 -5.11 11.09 -6.13
N PHE A 277 -6.05 10.16 -6.30
CA PHE A 277 -6.87 9.58 -5.23
C PHE A 277 -6.10 8.46 -4.48
N ARG A 278 -6.75 7.84 -3.49
CA ARG A 278 -6.25 6.64 -2.81
C ARG A 278 -7.28 5.52 -2.86
N ILE A 279 -6.79 4.29 -3.00
CA ILE A 279 -7.58 3.09 -2.71
C ILE A 279 -7.18 2.62 -1.33
N VAL A 280 -8.17 2.38 -0.47
CA VAL A 280 -7.98 1.89 0.89
C VAL A 280 -8.70 0.56 1.01
N ALA A 281 -7.99 -0.51 1.39
CA ALA A 281 -8.62 -1.76 1.75
C ALA A 281 -9.24 -1.63 3.16
N LEU A 282 -10.51 -2.00 3.29
CA LEU A 282 -11.22 -1.99 4.56
C LEU A 282 -11.10 -3.36 5.25
N GLU A 283 -11.37 -3.38 6.55
CA GLU A 283 -11.36 -4.62 7.33
C GLU A 283 -12.33 -5.68 6.78
N GLY A 284 -11.95 -6.95 6.90
CA GLY A 284 -12.78 -8.09 6.50
C GLY A 284 -12.60 -8.54 5.05
N ASP A 285 -11.58 -8.04 4.34
CA ASP A 285 -11.12 -8.53 3.03
C ASP A 285 -12.20 -8.56 1.93
N ARG A 286 -13.18 -7.66 2.04
CA ARG A 286 -14.32 -7.56 1.12
C ARG A 286 -14.37 -6.25 0.34
N TYR A 287 -14.01 -5.15 0.97
CA TYR A 287 -14.28 -3.82 0.43
C TYR A 287 -13.00 -3.03 0.16
N LEU A 288 -13.00 -2.31 -0.97
CA LEU A 288 -12.03 -1.25 -1.24
C LEU A 288 -12.75 0.08 -1.35
N ALA A 289 -12.19 1.14 -0.78
CA ALA A 289 -12.71 2.50 -0.90
C ALA A 289 -11.77 3.35 -1.77
N ALA A 290 -12.28 3.95 -2.84
CA ALA A 290 -11.59 4.95 -3.65
C ALA A 290 -11.96 6.35 -3.15
N VAL A 291 -11.01 7.06 -2.54
CA VAL A 291 -11.24 8.28 -1.78
C VAL A 291 -10.67 9.50 -2.50
N GLY A 292 -11.54 10.45 -2.86
CA GLY A 292 -11.16 11.74 -3.42
C GLY A 292 -10.60 11.68 -4.84
N GLY A 293 -9.54 12.46 -5.08
CA GLY A 293 -8.86 12.60 -6.37
C GLY A 293 -9.36 13.77 -7.21
N CYS A 294 -9.06 13.70 -8.49
CA CYS A 294 -9.52 14.65 -9.52
C CYS A 294 -9.94 13.89 -10.76
N ASP A 295 -10.97 14.38 -11.42
CA ASP A 295 -11.62 13.72 -12.56
C ASP A 295 -11.04 14.12 -13.92
N ASN A 296 -10.44 15.30 -14.02
CA ASN A 296 -9.90 15.82 -15.28
C ASN A 296 -8.61 16.62 -15.09
N VAL A 297 -7.50 15.94 -14.75
CA VAL A 297 -6.18 16.57 -14.44
C VAL A 297 -5.74 17.59 -15.50
N PHE A 298 -6.05 17.35 -16.78
CA PHE A 298 -5.55 18.14 -17.91
C PHE A 298 -6.62 19.01 -18.58
N GLY A 299 -7.84 19.03 -18.04
CA GLY A 299 -8.90 19.94 -18.45
C GLY A 299 -9.27 20.89 -17.32
N ARG A 300 -10.57 21.07 -17.06
CA ARG A 300 -11.04 21.75 -15.85
C ARG A 300 -10.99 20.74 -14.72
N ALA A 301 -9.83 20.60 -14.08
CA ALA A 301 -9.64 19.65 -12.99
C ALA A 301 -10.55 19.99 -11.81
N GLU A 302 -11.57 19.16 -11.58
CA GLU A 302 -12.41 19.27 -10.39
C GLU A 302 -11.90 18.27 -9.35
N THR A 303 -11.42 18.81 -8.23
CA THR A 303 -11.07 17.98 -7.09
C THR A 303 -12.37 17.39 -6.53
N GLN A 304 -12.37 16.09 -6.29
CA GLN A 304 -13.55 15.32 -5.92
C GLN A 304 -13.63 15.14 -4.40
N PRO A 305 -14.79 15.41 -3.77
CA PRO A 305 -15.05 15.04 -2.37
C PRO A 305 -15.71 13.66 -2.25
N THR A 306 -15.97 12.97 -3.35
CA THR A 306 -16.72 11.71 -3.36
C THR A 306 -15.86 10.51 -2.97
N VAL A 307 -16.52 9.46 -2.48
CA VAL A 307 -15.92 8.15 -2.23
C VAL A 307 -16.68 7.08 -3.03
N GLU A 308 -15.98 6.13 -3.62
CA GLU A 308 -16.58 4.95 -4.25
C GLU A 308 -16.17 3.70 -3.48
N LEU A 309 -17.09 2.75 -3.33
CA LEU A 309 -16.89 1.49 -2.64
C LEU A 309 -16.95 0.33 -3.63
N TYR A 310 -15.89 -0.47 -3.69
CA TYR A 310 -15.88 -1.75 -4.38
C TYR A 310 -16.29 -2.85 -3.42
N ASP A 311 -17.26 -3.69 -3.82
CA ASP A 311 -17.59 -4.94 -3.12
C ASP A 311 -17.04 -6.13 -3.92
N SER A 312 -16.13 -6.90 -3.34
CA SER A 312 -15.52 -8.06 -3.99
C SER A 312 -16.51 -9.18 -4.31
N VAL A 313 -17.62 -9.27 -3.55
CA VAL A 313 -18.68 -10.27 -3.77
C VAL A 313 -19.52 -9.90 -4.97
N LEU A 314 -19.88 -8.62 -5.09
CA LEU A 314 -20.67 -8.12 -6.22
C LEU A 314 -19.82 -7.82 -7.46
N GLY A 315 -18.51 -7.64 -7.28
CA GLY A 315 -17.57 -7.33 -8.34
C GLY A 315 -17.81 -5.95 -8.98
N GLN A 316 -18.27 -4.96 -8.21
CA GLN A 316 -18.65 -3.65 -8.74
C GLN A 316 -18.27 -2.49 -7.81
N TRP A 317 -18.03 -1.32 -8.40
CA TRP A 317 -17.87 -0.04 -7.70
C TRP A 317 -19.21 0.69 -7.61
N SER A 318 -19.53 1.19 -6.42
CA SER A 318 -20.72 2.01 -6.15
C SER A 318 -20.29 3.37 -5.60
N LEU A 319 -20.89 4.44 -6.10
CA LEU A 319 -20.67 5.78 -5.56
C LEU A 319 -21.42 5.93 -4.24
N LEU A 320 -20.73 6.32 -3.17
CA LEU A 320 -21.35 6.57 -1.87
C LEU A 320 -22.00 7.97 -1.83
N GLU A 321 -23.11 8.08 -1.11
CA GLU A 321 -23.81 9.35 -0.92
C GLU A 321 -23.02 10.30 -0.01
N THR A 322 -22.43 9.76 1.06
CA THR A 322 -21.59 10.51 1.99
C THR A 322 -20.32 10.99 1.28
N ARG A 323 -20.00 12.28 1.45
CA ARG A 323 -18.83 12.93 0.85
C ARG A 323 -17.85 13.39 1.93
N LEU A 324 -16.60 13.56 1.53
CA LEU A 324 -15.61 14.31 2.30
C LEU A 324 -16.12 15.74 2.53
N SER A 325 -15.79 16.29 3.69
CA SER A 325 -16.11 17.67 4.08
C SER A 325 -15.47 18.69 3.15
N GLN A 326 -14.32 18.36 2.57
CA GLN A 326 -13.62 19.15 1.57
C GLN A 326 -13.11 18.25 0.44
N PRO A 327 -13.14 18.71 -0.82
CA PRO A 327 -12.52 17.98 -1.92
C PRO A 327 -11.00 17.85 -1.73
N ARG A 328 -10.45 16.66 -1.96
CA ARG A 328 -9.01 16.39 -1.79
C ARG A 328 -8.44 15.61 -2.96
N THR A 329 -7.31 16.06 -3.50
CA THR A 329 -6.46 15.28 -4.40
C THR A 329 -5.05 15.19 -3.83
N THR A 330 -4.34 14.09 -4.11
CA THR A 330 -3.01 13.78 -3.60
C THR A 330 -2.90 13.76 -2.06
N ALA A 331 -4.03 13.59 -1.38
CA ALA A 331 -4.10 13.38 0.07
C ALA A 331 -3.62 11.97 0.43
N ALA A 332 -3.22 11.80 1.69
CA ALA A 332 -3.05 10.48 2.28
C ALA A 332 -4.40 9.99 2.80
N ALA A 333 -4.68 8.69 2.63
CA ALA A 333 -5.87 8.05 3.19
C ALA A 333 -5.51 6.64 3.65
N VAL A 334 -5.99 6.22 4.82
CA VAL A 334 -5.72 4.89 5.37
C VAL A 334 -6.87 4.42 6.26
N ALA A 335 -7.16 3.12 6.28
CA ALA A 335 -8.15 2.55 7.18
C ALA A 335 -7.62 2.55 8.61
N ILE A 336 -8.42 3.02 9.56
CA ILE A 336 -8.07 3.04 10.99
C ILE A 336 -8.89 2.04 11.83
N GLY A 337 -9.70 1.22 11.16
CA GLY A 337 -10.51 0.15 11.74
C GLY A 337 -12.00 0.49 11.80
N GLY A 338 -12.84 -0.52 12.01
CA GLY A 338 -14.29 -0.30 12.16
C GLY A 338 -15.01 0.18 10.90
N GLY A 339 -14.35 0.19 9.73
CA GLY A 339 -14.89 0.81 8.50
C GLY A 339 -14.55 2.30 8.35
N ASP A 340 -13.71 2.84 9.24
CA ASP A 340 -13.32 4.23 9.22
C ASP A 340 -12.03 4.44 8.43
N ILE A 341 -11.99 5.54 7.69
CA ILE A 341 -10.84 5.98 6.89
C ILE A 341 -10.38 7.34 7.40
N LEU A 342 -9.12 7.43 7.82
CA LEU A 342 -8.49 8.72 8.11
C LEU A 342 -7.97 9.33 6.82
N VAL A 343 -8.41 10.54 6.49
CA VAL A 343 -8.02 11.30 5.29
C VAL A 343 -7.30 12.57 5.71
N MET A 344 -6.06 12.74 5.23
CA MET A 344 -5.14 13.78 5.70
C MET A 344 -4.50 14.53 4.54
N GLY A 345 -4.48 15.85 4.66
CA GLY A 345 -3.82 16.74 3.71
C GLY A 345 -4.40 16.72 2.30
N GLY A 346 -3.53 16.85 1.30
CA GLY A 346 -3.90 16.99 -0.11
C GLY A 346 -3.71 18.40 -0.63
N ALA A 347 -3.83 18.59 -1.95
CA ALA A 347 -3.63 19.88 -2.59
C ALA A 347 -4.64 20.92 -2.10
N PRO A 348 -4.23 22.18 -1.86
CA PRO A 348 -2.92 22.77 -2.14
C PRO A 348 -1.96 22.75 -0.94
N SER A 349 -1.78 21.60 -0.27
CA SER A 349 -0.99 21.40 0.97
C SER A 349 -1.78 21.61 2.26
N LEU A 350 -3.02 21.12 2.28
CA LEU A 350 -3.91 21.14 3.44
C LEU A 350 -3.24 20.47 4.65
N SER A 351 -3.50 21.01 5.84
CA SER A 351 -3.21 20.36 7.13
C SER A 351 -4.42 19.67 7.74
N THR A 352 -5.62 19.91 7.19
CA THR A 352 -6.86 19.37 7.74
C THR A 352 -6.88 17.85 7.66
N THR A 353 -7.45 17.24 8.70
CA THR A 353 -7.65 15.80 8.82
C THR A 353 -9.12 15.53 9.09
N GLU A 354 -9.67 14.51 8.44
CA GLU A 354 -11.05 14.07 8.68
C GLU A 354 -11.12 12.54 8.74
N ILE A 355 -12.06 12.03 9.54
CA ILE A 355 -12.41 10.61 9.63
C ILE A 355 -13.68 10.43 8.80
N TYR A 356 -13.59 9.62 7.75
CA TYR A 356 -14.71 9.24 6.90
C TYR A 356 -15.23 7.87 7.30
N HIS A 357 -16.51 7.80 7.66
CA HIS A 357 -17.19 6.57 8.06
C HIS A 357 -17.83 5.90 6.84
N VAL A 358 -17.37 4.70 6.50
CA VAL A 358 -17.94 3.93 5.39
C VAL A 358 -19.17 3.16 5.87
N ALA A 359 -20.36 3.62 5.48
CA ALA A 359 -21.60 2.87 5.67
C ALA A 359 -21.68 1.71 4.66
N ALA A 360 -21.21 0.52 5.05
CA ALA A 360 -21.35 -0.68 4.22
C ALA A 360 -22.71 -1.36 4.47
N ALA A 361 -23.45 -1.64 3.40
CA ALA A 361 -24.73 -2.34 3.47
C ALA A 361 -24.54 -3.75 4.10
N GLY A 362 -25.24 -4.01 5.20
CA GLY A 362 -25.23 -5.30 5.89
C GLY A 362 -24.63 -5.32 7.30
N ARG A 363 -24.11 -4.19 7.81
CA ARG A 363 -23.86 -4.05 9.26
C ARG A 363 -25.14 -3.55 9.92
N CYS A 364 -25.80 -4.45 10.65
CA CYS A 364 -27.02 -4.12 11.39
C CYS A 364 -26.71 -3.01 12.42
N GLY A 365 -27.23 -1.79 12.18
CA GLY A 365 -27.04 -0.62 13.05
C GLY A 365 -26.20 0.54 12.46
N ASP A 366 -25.56 0.39 11.29
CA ASP A 366 -24.65 1.41 10.73
C ASP A 366 -25.27 2.32 9.64
N GLU A 367 -26.53 2.12 9.25
CA GLU A 367 -27.20 2.96 8.24
C GLU A 367 -27.29 4.45 8.65
N GLU A 368 -27.18 4.77 9.95
CA GLU A 368 -27.12 6.14 10.48
C GLU A 368 -25.70 6.66 10.75
N ARG A 369 -24.65 5.86 10.56
CA ARG A 369 -23.25 6.25 10.85
C ARG A 369 -22.49 6.85 9.67
N GLY A 370 -23.08 6.89 8.47
CA GLY A 370 -22.46 7.52 7.31
C GLY A 370 -22.19 9.00 7.56
N GLY A 371 -20.91 9.39 7.64
CA GLY A 371 -20.53 10.77 7.94
C GLY A 371 -19.04 11.03 7.76
N SER A 372 -18.67 12.31 7.71
CA SER A 372 -17.27 12.73 7.84
C SER A 372 -17.14 13.67 9.04
N ALA A 373 -16.19 13.39 9.92
CA ALA A 373 -15.91 14.17 11.12
C ALA A 373 -14.51 14.78 11.06
N THR A 374 -14.39 16.06 11.44
CA THR A 374 -13.08 16.72 11.52
C THR A 374 -12.26 16.17 12.69
N SER A 375 -10.94 16.09 12.50
CA SER A 375 -9.99 15.66 13.52
C SER A 375 -8.84 16.65 13.67
N ALA A 376 -7.92 16.40 14.60
CA ALA A 376 -6.76 17.24 14.84
C ALA A 376 -5.97 17.45 13.53
N SER A 377 -5.64 18.70 13.23
CA SER A 377 -4.89 19.04 12.01
C SER A 377 -3.45 18.57 12.10
N MET A 378 -2.92 18.09 10.97
CA MET A 378 -1.53 17.67 10.83
C MET A 378 -0.58 18.84 11.05
N PRO A 379 0.51 18.67 11.81
CA PRO A 379 1.46 19.76 12.11
C PRO A 379 1.99 20.46 10.85
N GLU A 380 2.23 19.69 9.79
CA GLU A 380 2.77 20.17 8.53
C GLU A 380 1.85 19.76 7.38
N GLY A 381 0.88 20.63 7.06
CA GLY A 381 0.05 20.49 5.87
C GLY A 381 0.87 20.26 4.60
N ARG A 382 0.50 19.21 3.86
CA ARG A 382 1.26 18.65 2.74
C ARG A 382 0.34 17.95 1.74
N MET A 383 0.79 17.89 0.51
CA MET A 383 0.17 17.15 -0.59
C MET A 383 1.17 16.16 -1.19
N GLY A 384 0.70 15.16 -1.93
CA GLY A 384 1.55 14.11 -2.51
C GLY A 384 2.17 13.17 -1.48
N CYS A 385 1.67 13.16 -0.25
CA CYS A 385 2.09 12.24 0.81
C CYS A 385 1.32 10.91 0.75
N GLN A 386 1.82 9.92 1.48
CA GLN A 386 1.16 8.63 1.72
C GLN A 386 1.03 8.39 3.21
N ALA A 387 0.13 7.47 3.61
CA ALA A 387 0.02 7.06 4.99
C ALA A 387 -0.08 5.55 5.13
N ALA A 388 0.39 5.04 6.25
CA ALA A 388 0.31 3.64 6.64
C ALA A 388 -0.06 3.54 8.12
N VAL A 389 -0.82 2.50 8.49
CA VAL A 389 -1.05 2.14 9.89
C VAL A 389 0.00 1.12 10.28
N ILE A 390 0.71 1.41 11.37
CA ILE A 390 1.66 0.48 11.99
C ILE A 390 1.53 0.54 13.51
N PRO A 391 1.85 -0.56 14.21
CA PRO A 391 1.99 -0.51 15.66
C PRO A 391 3.27 0.25 16.03
N LEU A 392 3.16 1.21 16.94
CA LEU A 392 4.29 1.97 17.48
C LEU A 392 4.34 1.86 19.01
N PRO A 393 5.47 2.21 19.64
CA PRO A 393 5.52 2.37 21.08
C PRO A 393 4.55 3.43 21.55
N LYS A 394 3.98 3.23 22.75
CA LYS A 394 3.21 4.27 23.44
C LYS A 394 4.05 5.55 23.61
N PRO A 395 3.44 6.74 23.77
CA PRO A 395 4.18 7.95 24.07
C PRO A 395 5.13 7.76 25.27
N GLY A 396 6.40 8.16 25.10
CA GLY A 396 7.48 7.92 26.07
C GLY A 396 8.00 6.47 26.15
N GLY A 397 7.49 5.56 25.34
CA GLY A 397 8.01 4.21 25.15
C GLY A 397 9.11 4.13 24.09
N ALA A 398 9.77 2.98 24.01
CA ALA A 398 10.83 2.73 23.05
C ALA A 398 10.58 1.43 22.27
N PHE A 399 11.15 1.36 21.08
CA PHE A 399 11.21 0.13 20.30
C PHE A 399 11.99 -0.97 21.07
N PRO A 400 11.65 -2.26 20.89
CA PRO A 400 10.65 -2.83 19.97
C PRO A 400 9.23 -2.95 20.55
N LEU A 401 8.93 -2.29 21.68
CA LEU A 401 7.65 -2.45 22.37
C LEU A 401 6.53 -1.68 21.64
N THR A 402 5.97 -2.27 20.59
CA THR A 402 4.92 -1.68 19.76
C THR A 402 3.53 -2.21 20.15
N CYS A 403 2.70 -1.36 20.76
CA CYS A 403 1.35 -1.74 21.18
C CYS A 403 0.27 -0.72 20.83
N ARG A 404 0.65 0.42 20.24
CA ARG A 404 -0.28 1.49 19.87
C ARG A 404 -0.45 1.53 18.36
N PRO A 405 -1.64 1.24 17.82
CA PRO A 405 -1.90 1.46 16.39
C PRO A 405 -1.79 2.95 16.09
N SER A 406 -0.94 3.30 15.14
CA SER A 406 -0.63 4.68 14.80
C SER A 406 -0.56 4.83 13.29
N VAL A 407 -0.94 6.01 12.79
CA VAL A 407 -0.79 6.36 11.38
C VAL A 407 0.51 7.14 11.22
N VAL A 408 1.38 6.68 10.32
CA VAL A 408 2.57 7.43 9.88
C VAL A 408 2.28 8.08 8.54
N VAL A 409 2.63 9.36 8.38
CA VAL A 409 2.50 10.08 7.10
C VAL A 409 3.88 10.31 6.51
N VAL A 410 4.10 9.81 5.30
CA VAL A 410 5.42 9.74 4.67
C VAL A 410 5.49 10.63 3.43
N GLY A 411 6.56 11.42 3.36
CA GLY A 411 6.86 12.29 2.22
C GLY A 411 5.84 13.42 2.02
N GLY A 412 5.78 13.90 0.78
CA GLY A 412 4.91 14.98 0.35
C GLY A 412 5.64 16.30 0.21
N GLU A 413 4.89 17.32 -0.16
CA GLU A 413 5.40 18.67 -0.38
C GLU A 413 4.39 19.74 0.00
N ARG A 414 4.90 20.95 0.18
CA ARG A 414 4.13 22.17 0.38
C ARG A 414 4.53 23.20 -0.66
N CYS A 415 3.54 23.78 -1.33
CA CYS A 415 3.74 25.01 -2.09
C CYS A 415 3.59 26.20 -1.15
N GLU A 416 4.63 27.01 -1.05
CA GLU A 416 4.60 28.31 -0.38
C GLU A 416 4.31 29.41 -1.41
N GLU A 417 3.33 30.25 -1.11
CA GLU A 417 3.12 31.50 -1.85
C GLU A 417 4.28 32.45 -1.56
N GLY A 418 5.31 32.41 -2.39
CA GLY A 418 6.41 33.37 -2.33
C GLY A 418 5.98 34.71 -2.94
N GLY A 419 6.44 35.84 -2.39
CA GLY A 419 6.24 37.18 -2.96
C GLY A 419 6.99 37.46 -4.27
N GLY A 420 7.32 36.44 -5.07
CA GLY A 420 7.99 36.54 -6.37
C GLY A 420 7.38 35.57 -7.39
N ASP A 421 7.76 35.68 -8.66
CA ASP A 421 7.08 35.03 -9.81
C ASP A 421 7.09 33.49 -9.83
N ILE A 422 7.88 32.82 -8.97
CA ILE A 422 8.01 31.35 -8.95
C ILE A 422 7.63 30.81 -7.55
N PRO A 423 6.61 29.94 -7.45
CA PRO A 423 6.24 29.28 -6.19
C PRO A 423 7.41 28.49 -5.61
N ARG A 424 7.65 28.61 -4.29
CA ARG A 424 8.65 27.78 -3.62
C ARG A 424 7.99 26.46 -3.20
N VAL A 425 8.55 25.35 -3.67
CA VAL A 425 8.11 24.01 -3.27
C VAL A 425 9.06 23.50 -2.19
N ASN A 426 8.54 23.22 -1.00
CA ASN A 426 9.28 22.59 0.08
C ASN A 426 8.86 21.11 0.17
N GLN A 427 9.80 20.19 0.05
CA GLN A 427 9.53 18.75 0.12
C GLN A 427 9.91 18.21 1.51
N PHE A 428 9.13 17.25 2.02
CA PHE A 428 9.29 16.77 3.39
C PHE A 428 10.03 15.44 3.46
N ALA A 429 10.93 15.33 4.43
CA ALA A 429 11.48 14.08 4.94
C ALA A 429 10.87 13.69 6.29
N SER A 430 10.21 14.64 6.98
CA SER A 430 9.54 14.43 8.27
C SER A 430 8.40 13.42 8.15
N VAL A 431 8.21 12.64 9.21
CA VAL A 431 7.19 11.59 9.31
C VAL A 431 6.27 11.88 10.49
N PRO A 432 5.24 12.73 10.31
CA PRO A 432 4.24 12.96 11.35
C PRO A 432 3.53 11.66 11.74
N VAL A 433 3.23 11.52 13.03
CA VAL A 433 2.56 10.34 13.58
C VAL A 433 1.25 10.75 14.23
N TYR A 434 0.16 10.11 13.85
CA TYR A 434 -1.15 10.27 14.45
C TYR A 434 -1.49 9.05 15.31
N ASP A 435 -1.81 9.28 16.57
CA ASP A 435 -2.24 8.25 17.50
C ASP A 435 -3.75 8.05 17.36
N ILE A 436 -4.14 6.85 16.90
CA ILE A 436 -5.54 6.53 16.55
C ILE A 436 -6.43 6.53 17.79
N GLU A 437 -5.90 6.09 18.94
CA GLU A 437 -6.67 5.93 20.18
C GLU A 437 -7.00 7.28 20.83
N THR A 438 -6.03 8.20 20.82
CA THR A 438 -6.20 9.54 21.39
C THR A 438 -6.75 10.57 20.40
N GLY A 439 -6.71 10.26 19.10
CA GLY A 439 -7.12 11.16 18.02
C GLY A 439 -6.22 12.38 17.84
N LYS A 440 -4.94 12.28 18.25
CA LYS A 440 -3.98 13.40 18.28
C LYS A 440 -2.69 13.09 17.55
N TRP A 441 -2.03 14.12 17.04
CA TRP A 441 -0.67 14.04 16.50
C TRP A 441 0.35 13.96 17.63
N ARG A 442 1.36 13.11 17.47
CA ARG A 442 2.43 12.92 18.45
C ARG A 442 3.53 13.95 18.26
N GLU A 443 4.08 14.43 19.38
CA GLU A 443 5.17 15.41 19.43
C GLU A 443 6.50 14.78 19.89
N ASP A 444 6.51 13.49 20.20
CA ASP A 444 7.66 12.78 20.77
C ASP A 444 8.74 12.41 19.74
N GLY A 445 8.50 12.64 18.44
CA GLY A 445 9.47 12.39 17.38
C GLY A 445 9.88 10.92 17.27
N ILE A 446 9.01 9.98 17.67
CA ILE A 446 9.33 8.54 17.76
C ILE A 446 9.78 7.93 16.43
N VAL A 447 9.31 8.47 15.29
CA VAL A 447 9.76 8.07 13.96
C VAL A 447 10.72 9.15 13.41
N PRO A 448 11.99 8.80 13.12
CA PRO A 448 12.94 9.74 12.56
C PRO A 448 12.57 10.14 11.12
N PRO A 449 13.10 11.25 10.60
CA PRO A 449 12.91 11.63 9.20
C PRO A 449 13.58 10.63 8.26
N MET A 450 13.07 10.54 7.03
CA MET A 450 13.74 9.84 5.92
C MET A 450 15.10 10.49 5.60
N ALA A 451 15.98 9.76 4.91
CA ALA A 451 17.30 10.25 4.52
C ALA A 451 17.25 11.46 3.57
N GLY A 452 16.16 11.64 2.81
CA GLY A 452 15.99 12.78 1.93
C GLY A 452 14.53 13.11 1.62
N PRO A 453 14.21 14.40 1.43
CA PRO A 453 12.85 14.84 1.17
C PRO A 453 12.37 14.45 -0.23
N ARG A 454 11.11 14.02 -0.32
CA ARG A 454 10.48 13.61 -1.59
C ARG A 454 8.95 13.56 -1.51
N THR A 455 8.32 13.82 -2.65
CA THR A 455 6.86 13.71 -2.85
C THR A 455 6.51 12.50 -3.72
N ALA A 456 5.23 12.17 -3.83
CA ALA A 456 4.70 11.14 -4.75
C ALA A 456 5.39 9.77 -4.58
N VAL A 457 5.73 9.45 -3.33
CA VAL A 457 6.34 8.19 -2.90
C VAL A 457 5.30 7.07 -3.02
N ALA A 458 5.72 5.89 -3.44
CA ALA A 458 4.93 4.68 -3.27
C ALA A 458 5.19 4.12 -1.86
N LEU A 459 4.14 3.83 -1.10
CA LEU A 459 4.23 3.36 0.27
C LEU A 459 3.55 2.00 0.40
N CYS A 460 4.20 1.05 1.07
CA CYS A 460 3.55 -0.20 1.47
C CYS A 460 4.05 -0.66 2.84
N VAL A 461 3.20 -1.40 3.55
CA VAL A 461 3.58 -2.12 4.76
C VAL A 461 3.74 -3.59 4.40
N GLY A 462 4.86 -4.18 4.78
CA GLY A 462 5.15 -5.57 4.44
C GLY A 462 6.18 -6.17 5.36
N LYS A 463 6.69 -7.34 4.95
CA LYS A 463 7.76 -7.99 5.70
C LYS A 463 9.11 -7.30 5.41
N GLY A 464 10.03 -7.34 6.35
CA GLY A 464 11.38 -6.82 6.16
C GLY A 464 12.40 -7.43 7.11
N ARG A 465 13.64 -7.50 6.62
CA ARG A 465 14.75 -8.07 7.38
C ARG A 465 15.41 -6.98 8.23
N VAL A 466 15.47 -7.21 9.54
CA VAL A 466 16.25 -6.39 10.48
C VAL A 466 17.73 -6.73 10.28
N THR A 467 18.53 -5.77 9.80
CA THR A 467 19.95 -6.01 9.49
C THR A 467 20.83 -5.64 10.67
N ALA A 468 21.49 -6.63 11.30
CA ALA A 468 22.28 -6.49 12.53
C ALA A 468 23.16 -5.23 12.60
#